data_AF-A0A7Y4XDQ6-F1
#
_entry.id   AF-A0A7Y4XDQ6-F1
#
_cell.length_a   1.000
_cell.length_b   1.000
_cell.length_c   1.000
_cell.angle_alpha   90.00
_cell.angle_beta   90.00
_cell.angle_gamma   90.00
#
_symmetry.space_group_name_H-M   'P 1'
#
loop_
_entity.id
_entity.type
_entity.pdbx_description
1 polymer ?
#
loop_
_entity_poly.entity_id
_entity_poly.type
_entity_poly.pdbx_seq_one_letter_code
_entity_poly.pdbx_strand_id
1 'polypeptide(L)'
;MVSFPFSASTSFFFDYPLLGEFISALEVLSAKLVGEAKLGQQFEEPYFSLRGNGRGQIVVSGVLTVAAEHNQRLEFEFVTDQTSLPPFISDLKAVCHAHAT
;
A
#
# COMPACT_ATOMS: atom_id res chain seq x y z
N MET A 1 4.23 31.09 -4.52
CA MET A 1 3.17 30.39 -3.78
C MET A 1 3.75 29.04 -3.41
N VAL A 2 4.06 28.80 -2.13
CA VAL A 2 4.65 27.53 -1.68
C VAL A 2 3.50 26.62 -1.32
N SER A 3 3.24 25.58 -2.11
CA SER A 3 2.32 24.51 -1.71
C SER A 3 3.09 23.58 -0.78
N PHE A 4 2.62 23.41 0.45
CA PHE A 4 3.08 22.31 1.29
C PHE A 4 2.59 20.99 0.68
N PRO A 5 3.40 19.91 0.70
CA PRO A 5 2.91 18.61 0.26
C PRO A 5 1.73 18.21 1.15
N PHE A 6 0.67 17.69 0.52
CA PHE A 6 -0.46 17.13 1.25
C PHE A 6 0.02 15.93 2.09
N SER A 7 -0.36 15.90 3.37
CA SER A 7 -0.07 14.78 4.28
C SER A 7 -1.27 14.46 5.15
N ALA A 8 -1.46 13.18 5.44
CA ALA A 8 -2.47 12.67 6.35
C ALA A 8 -1.89 11.50 7.14
N SER A 9 -2.27 11.37 8.41
CA SER A 9 -1.89 10.25 9.27
C SER A 9 -3.16 9.65 9.86
N THR A 10 -3.40 8.37 9.60
CA THR A 10 -4.56 7.63 10.10
C THR A 10 -4.15 6.20 10.41
N SER A 11 -4.84 5.57 11.36
CA SER A 11 -4.78 4.13 11.53
C SER A 11 -5.41 3.45 10.31
N PHE A 12 -4.75 2.40 9.83
CA PHE A 12 -5.22 1.55 8.74
C PHE A 12 -5.24 0.11 9.25
N PHE A 13 -6.41 -0.51 9.20
CA PHE A 13 -6.60 -1.89 9.61
C PHE A 13 -6.81 -2.74 8.36
N PHE A 14 -6.20 -3.91 8.34
CA PHE A 14 -6.30 -4.86 7.23
C PHE A 14 -6.43 -6.28 7.77
N ASP A 15 -7.19 -7.09 7.05
CA ASP A 15 -7.40 -8.51 7.35
C ASP A 15 -7.33 -9.39 6.11
N TYR A 16 -7.29 -8.79 4.90
CA TYR A 16 -7.29 -9.52 3.65
C TYR A 16 -6.56 -8.78 2.53
N PRO A 17 -5.68 -9.47 1.78
CA PRO A 17 -5.10 -10.77 2.08
C PRO A 17 -4.25 -10.73 3.35
N LEU A 18 -3.76 -11.89 3.83
CA LEU A 18 -2.82 -11.90 4.95
C LEU A 18 -1.55 -11.13 4.58
N LEU A 19 -0.89 -10.51 5.56
CA LEU A 19 0.31 -9.69 5.29
C LEU A 19 1.40 -10.45 4.52
N GLY A 20 1.58 -11.75 4.79
CA GLY A 20 2.54 -12.59 4.04
C GLY A 20 2.16 -12.80 2.57
N GLU A 21 0.87 -12.89 2.26
CA GLU A 21 0.37 -13.00 0.89
C GLU A 21 0.54 -11.67 0.14
N PHE A 22 0.30 -10.54 0.82
CA PHE A 22 0.57 -9.22 0.27
C PHE A 22 2.06 -9.01 -0.03
N ILE A 23 2.96 -9.41 0.89
CA ILE A 23 4.41 -9.36 0.65
C ILE A 23 4.79 -10.26 -0.54
N SER A 24 4.24 -11.46 -0.62
CA SER A 24 4.48 -12.37 -1.75
C SER A 24 4.04 -11.74 -3.08
N ALA A 25 2.89 -11.06 -3.09
CA ALA A 25 2.40 -10.33 -4.27
C ALA A 25 3.32 -9.16 -4.64
N LEU A 26 3.86 -8.43 -3.66
CA LEU A 26 4.85 -7.36 -3.89
C LEU A 26 6.16 -7.90 -4.47
N GLU A 27 6.63 -9.07 -4.02
CA GLU A 27 7.83 -9.71 -4.57
C GLU A 27 7.61 -10.12 -6.03
N VAL A 28 6.45 -10.70 -6.35
CA VAL A 28 6.07 -11.02 -7.73
C VAL A 28 6.00 -9.75 -8.58
N LEU A 29 5.39 -8.68 -8.04
CA LEU A 29 5.31 -7.38 -8.71
C LEU A 29 6.69 -6.79 -8.95
N SER A 30 7.60 -6.86 -7.98
CA SER A 30 8.98 -6.39 -8.11
C SER A 30 9.76 -7.17 -9.18
N ALA A 31 9.56 -8.48 -9.26
CA ALA A 31 10.24 -9.34 -10.23
C ALA A 31 9.70 -9.20 -11.66
N LYS A 32 8.38 -9.06 -11.83
CA LYS A 32 7.72 -9.05 -13.14
C LYS A 32 7.38 -7.65 -13.65
N LEU A 33 7.33 -6.67 -12.77
CA LEU A 33 6.85 -5.30 -13.00
C LEU A 33 5.40 -5.20 -13.50
N VAL A 34 4.67 -6.32 -13.56
CA VAL A 34 3.29 -6.44 -14.01
C VAL A 34 2.49 -7.16 -12.94
N GLY A 35 1.31 -6.63 -12.64
CA GLY A 35 0.39 -7.21 -11.66
C GLY A 35 -0.02 -6.18 -10.61
N GLU A 36 -0.71 -6.65 -9.58
CA GLU A 36 -1.21 -5.84 -8.48
C GLU A 36 -0.96 -6.55 -7.15
N ALA A 37 -0.50 -5.79 -6.16
CA ALA A 37 -0.49 -6.19 -4.76
C ALA A 37 -1.45 -5.26 -4.01
N LYS A 38 -2.52 -5.82 -3.43
CA LYS A 38 -3.55 -5.08 -2.71
C LYS A 38 -3.64 -5.59 -1.28
N LEU A 39 -3.72 -4.67 -0.31
CA LEU A 39 -3.92 -4.92 1.10
C LEU A 39 -5.14 -4.13 1.56
N GLY A 40 -6.04 -4.73 2.34
CA GLY A 40 -7.22 -4.05 2.82
C GLY A 40 -8.05 -4.93 3.75
N GLN A 41 -9.34 -4.68 3.74
CA GLN A 41 -10.30 -5.49 4.48
C GLN A 41 -11.18 -6.28 3.50
N GLN A 42 -11.61 -7.46 3.90
CA GLN A 42 -12.41 -8.33 3.03
C GLN A 42 -13.79 -7.73 2.69
N PHE A 43 -14.40 -7.05 3.66
CA PHE A 43 -15.78 -6.56 3.58
C PHE A 43 -15.90 -5.03 3.68
N GLU A 44 -14.79 -4.34 3.90
CA GLU A 44 -14.77 -2.88 4.03
C GLU A 44 -14.03 -2.25 2.85
N GLU A 45 -14.35 -0.99 2.59
CA GLU A 45 -13.77 -0.23 1.48
C GLU A 45 -12.27 0.08 1.64
N PRO A 46 -11.70 0.35 2.83
CA PRO A 46 -10.31 0.79 2.94
C PRO A 46 -9.31 -0.20 2.34
N TYR A 47 -8.44 0.33 1.48
CA TYR A 47 -7.38 -0.46 0.86
C TYR A 47 -6.16 0.38 0.52
N PHE A 48 -5.06 -0.34 0.31
CA PHE A 48 -3.80 0.13 -0.22
C PHE A 48 -3.37 -0.81 -1.36
N SER A 49 -3.02 -0.28 -2.52
CA SER A 49 -2.67 -1.07 -3.71
C SER A 49 -1.45 -0.51 -4.43
N LEU A 50 -0.59 -1.42 -4.89
CA LEU A 50 0.50 -1.14 -5.82
C LEU A 50 0.29 -1.94 -7.11
N ARG A 51 0.29 -1.26 -8.25
CA ARG A 51 0.07 -1.88 -9.56
C ARG A 51 1.16 -1.49 -10.55
N GLY A 52 1.75 -2.49 -11.21
CA GLY A 52 2.74 -2.31 -12.26
C GLY A 52 2.18 -2.60 -13.65
N ASN A 53 2.69 -1.89 -14.64
CA ASN A 53 2.30 -2.03 -16.05
C ASN A 53 3.40 -2.66 -16.94
N GLY A 54 4.49 -3.13 -16.35
CA GLY A 54 5.64 -3.73 -17.03
C GLY A 54 6.68 -2.74 -17.54
N ARG A 55 6.49 -1.43 -17.32
CA ARG A 55 7.37 -0.36 -17.81
C ARG A 55 8.16 0.32 -16.70
N GLY A 56 8.28 -0.33 -15.54
CA GLY A 56 8.93 0.21 -14.34
C GLY A 56 8.04 1.16 -13.50
N GLN A 57 7.01 1.74 -14.10
CA GLN A 57 6.06 2.56 -13.37
C GLN A 57 5.21 1.72 -12.42
N ILE A 58 5.13 2.17 -11.17
CA ILE A 58 4.27 1.61 -10.14
C ILE A 58 3.24 2.67 -9.74
N VAL A 59 1.98 2.36 -9.97
CA VAL A 59 0.85 3.15 -9.47
C VAL A 59 0.60 2.74 -8.02
N VAL A 60 0.64 3.70 -7.11
CA VAL A 60 0.28 3.52 -5.71
C VAL A 60 -1.06 4.20 -5.49
N SER A 61 -2.04 3.47 -4.96
CA SER A 61 -3.39 3.99 -4.75
C SER A 61 -4.01 3.44 -3.48
N GLY A 62 -5.05 4.10 -2.99
CA GLY A 62 -5.79 3.62 -1.84
C GLY A 62 -6.98 4.47 -1.47
N VAL A 63 -7.80 3.88 -0.61
CA VAL A 63 -8.94 4.54 0.05
C VAL A 63 -8.72 4.42 1.55
N LEU A 64 -8.78 5.54 2.24
CA LEU A 64 -8.76 5.60 3.70
C LEU A 64 -10.09 6.18 4.17
N THR A 65 -10.75 5.49 5.09
CA THR A 65 -11.99 5.95 5.70
C THR A 65 -11.75 6.22 7.17
N VAL A 66 -12.02 7.45 7.60
CA VAL A 66 -11.92 7.88 8.99
C VAL A 66 -13.33 8.06 9.52
N ALA A 67 -13.75 7.13 10.38
CA ALA A 67 -15.01 7.22 11.12
C ALA A 67 -14.75 7.96 12.45
N ALA A 68 -14.91 9.29 12.43
CA ALA A 68 -14.89 10.13 13.63
C ALA A 68 -16.29 10.74 13.85
N GLU A 69 -16.42 11.97 14.38
CA GLU A 69 -17.70 12.70 14.44
C GLU A 69 -18.32 12.92 13.04
N HIS A 70 -17.48 12.90 12.00
CA HIS A 70 -17.87 12.90 10.60
C HIS A 70 -17.14 11.78 9.86
N ASN A 71 -17.83 11.11 8.93
CA ASN A 71 -17.20 10.17 8.02
C ASN A 71 -16.42 10.94 6.96
N GLN A 72 -15.11 10.73 6.95
CA GLN A 72 -14.23 11.28 5.94
C GLN A 72 -13.66 10.15 5.09
N ARG A 73 -13.62 10.39 3.78
CA ARG A 73 -13.09 9.44 2.80
C ARG A 73 -11.98 10.13 2.01
N LEU A 74 -10.78 9.59 2.10
CA LEU A 74 -9.60 10.06 1.38
C LEU A 74 -9.25 9.03 0.32
N GLU A 75 -9.37 9.41 -0.95
CA GLU A 75 -8.80 8.68 -2.07
C GLU A 75 -7.47 9.29 -2.45
N PHE A 76 -6.49 8.46 -2.76
CA PHE A 76 -5.21 8.91 -3.28
C PHE A 76 -4.73 7.99 -4.41
N GLU A 77 -4.02 8.60 -5.35
CA GLU A 77 -3.28 7.91 -6.39
C GLU A 77 -2.04 8.73 -6.75
N PHE A 78 -0.89 8.08 -6.84
CA PHE A 78 0.34 8.66 -7.36
C PHE A 78 1.20 7.59 -8.05
N VAL A 79 2.23 8.04 -8.77
CA VAL A 79 3.15 7.14 -9.49
C VAL A 79 4.53 7.23 -8.86
N THR A 80 5.14 6.07 -8.65
CA THR A 80 6.55 5.91 -8.32
C THR A 80 7.24 4.97 -9.32
N ASP A 81 8.54 4.75 -9.12
CA ASP A 81 9.38 3.86 -9.92
C ASP A 81 9.63 2.53 -9.18
N GLN A 82 9.90 1.46 -9.92
CA GLN A 82 10.14 0.12 -9.38
C GLN A 82 11.30 0.06 -8.38
N THR A 83 12.24 1.02 -8.46
CA THR A 83 13.36 1.12 -7.52
C THR A 83 12.91 1.30 -6.06
N SER A 84 11.68 1.76 -5.81
CA SER A 84 11.10 1.85 -4.47
C SER A 84 10.62 0.51 -3.89
N LEU A 85 10.35 -0.51 -4.71
CA LEU A 85 9.76 -1.78 -4.24
C LEU A 85 10.71 -2.59 -3.35
N PRO A 86 11.99 -2.84 -3.70
CA PRO A 86 12.89 -3.62 -2.87
C PRO A 86 13.08 -3.10 -1.43
N PRO A 87 13.40 -1.81 -1.19
CA PRO A 87 13.51 -1.31 0.18
C PRO A 87 12.18 -1.38 0.94
N PHE A 88 11.06 -1.07 0.28
CA PHE A 88 9.73 -1.16 0.90
C PHE A 88 9.37 -2.59 1.34
N ILE A 89 9.65 -3.59 0.50
CA ILE A 89 9.44 -5.02 0.83
C ILE A 89 10.34 -5.44 2.00
N SER A 90 11.60 -4.99 2.01
CA SER A 90 12.54 -5.27 3.09
C SER A 90 12.03 -4.74 4.43
N ASP A 91 11.54 -3.49 4.44
CA ASP A 91 11.02 -2.84 5.64
C ASP A 91 9.76 -3.55 6.17
N LEU A 92 8.84 -3.95 5.28
CA LEU A 92 7.65 -4.72 5.66
C LEU A 92 8.02 -6.06 6.32
N LYS A 93 9.00 -6.78 5.77
CA LYS A 93 9.47 -8.04 6.36
C LYS A 93 10.09 -7.84 7.73
N ALA A 94 10.85 -6.77 7.93
CA ALA A 94 11.45 -6.45 9.22
C ALA A 94 10.38 -6.25 10.31
N VAL A 95 9.28 -5.56 9.97
CA VAL A 95 8.13 -5.40 10.88
C VAL A 95 7.49 -6.75 11.22
N CYS A 96 7.29 -7.63 10.23
CA CYS A 96 6.75 -8.98 10.48
C CYS A 96 7.60 -9.79 11.46
N HIS A 97 8.93 -9.74 11.31
CA HIS A 97 9.84 -10.48 12.18
C HIS A 97 9.92 -9.90 13.60
N ALA A 98 9.81 -8.58 13.75
CA ALA A 98 9.86 -7.92 15.06
C ALA A 98 8.64 -8.25 15.95
N HIS A 99 7.50 -8.60 15.36
CA HIS A 99 6.28 -8.96 16.08
C HIS A 99 6.06 -10.49 16.26
N ALA A 100 7.01 -11.31 15.81
CA ALA A 100 6.98 -12.77 15.97
C ALA A 100 7.79 -13.30 17.19
N THR A 101 8.40 -12.38 17.96
CA THR A 101 9.13 -12.62 19.23
C THR A 101 8.39 -11.99 20.39
#